data_AF-A0A3D2JSD5-F1
#
_entry.id   AF-A0A3D2JSD5-F1
#
_cell.length_a   1.000
_cell.length_b   1.000
_cell.length_c   1.000
_cell.angle_alpha   90.00
_cell.angle_beta   90.00
_cell.angle_gamma   90.00
#
_symmetry.space_group_name_H-M   'P 1'
#
loop_
_entity.id
_entity.type
_entity.pdbx_description
1 polymer ?
#
loop_
_entity_poly.entity_id
_entity_poly.type
_entity_poly.pdbx_seq_one_letter_code
_entity_poly.pdbx_strand_id
1 'polypeptide(L)'
;LSEDWIDFVSTSAPATAEIGNMYGGQFWLVPDDRNDVPKDAYMTNGNRGQFTIIVPSHDLVIVRRGLDYGQQGFDRWGLAREVIKAIN
;
A
#
# COMPACT_ATOMS: atom_id res chain seq x y z
N LEU A 1 13.50 -14.12 1.28
CA LEU A 1 12.86 -13.88 2.60
C LEU A 1 11.84 -14.98 2.81
N SER A 2 11.47 -15.30 4.06
CA SER A 2 10.44 -16.30 4.34
C SER A 2 9.04 -15.75 4.08
N GLU A 3 8.06 -16.63 3.92
CA GLU A 3 6.64 -16.26 3.90
C GLU A 3 6.24 -15.57 5.21
N ASP A 4 6.75 -16.05 6.35
CA ASP A 4 6.57 -15.40 7.67
C ASP A 4 6.99 -13.93 7.69
N TRP A 5 8.00 -13.54 6.89
CA TRP A 5 8.41 -12.15 6.79
C TRP A 5 7.38 -11.32 6.03
N ILE A 6 6.75 -11.87 5.00
CA ILE A 6 5.68 -11.22 4.26
C ILE A 6 4.46 -11.02 5.16
N ASP A 7 4.11 -12.04 5.94
CA ASP A 7 3.03 -11.96 6.94
C ASP A 7 3.33 -10.87 7.97
N PHE A 8 4.56 -10.85 8.50
CA PHE A 8 4.97 -9.84 9.47
C PHE A 8 4.86 -8.41 8.92
N VAL A 9 5.31 -8.15 7.69
CA VAL A 9 5.26 -6.78 7.14
C VAL A 9 3.86 -6.35 6.72
N SER A 10 3.00 -7.29 6.34
CA SER A 10 1.63 -7.03 5.87
C SER A 10 0.55 -7.11 6.96
N THR A 11 0.90 -7.58 8.16
CA THR A 11 0.01 -7.61 9.33
C THR A 11 0.00 -6.27 10.05
N SER A 12 -1.19 -5.77 10.41
CA SER A 12 -1.36 -4.55 11.20
C SER A 12 -0.58 -4.62 12.51
N ALA A 13 0.18 -3.57 12.81
CA ALA A 13 0.97 -3.50 14.02
C ALA A 13 0.06 -3.41 15.26
N PRO A 14 0.45 -3.98 16.42
CA PRO A 14 -0.34 -3.85 17.64
C PRO A 14 -0.63 -2.39 18.04
N ALA A 15 0.28 -1.47 17.70
CA ALA A 15 0.12 -0.05 17.98
C ALA A 15 -1.01 0.63 17.18
N THR A 16 -1.49 0.02 16.10
CA THR A 16 -2.59 0.54 15.27
C THR A 16 -3.94 -0.11 15.59
N ALA A 17 -4.02 -1.02 16.57
CA ALA A 17 -5.24 -1.79 16.87
C ALA A 17 -6.50 -0.94 17.10
N GLU A 18 -6.37 0.21 17.77
CA GLU A 18 -7.51 1.08 18.10
C GLU A 18 -7.89 2.04 16.96
N ILE A 19 -7.05 2.17 15.93
CA ILE A 19 -7.25 3.10 14.81
C ILE A 19 -7.42 2.40 13.45
N GLY A 20 -7.33 1.06 13.44
CA GLY A 20 -7.57 0.22 12.28
C GLY A 20 -6.31 -0.14 11.50
N ASN A 21 -6.51 -0.79 10.36
CA ASN A 21 -5.44 -1.22 9.48
C ASN A 21 -4.72 -0.01 8.86
N MET A 22 -3.44 0.17 9.18
CA MET A 22 -2.69 1.35 8.73
C MET A 22 -1.23 1.04 8.41
N TYR A 23 -0.56 0.31 9.29
CA TYR A 23 0.88 0.12 9.24
C TYR A 23 1.27 -1.22 9.84
N GLY A 24 2.21 -1.92 9.20
CA GLY A 24 2.79 -3.18 9.67
C GLY A 24 4.30 -3.04 9.89
N GLY A 25 5.06 -4.09 9.58
CA GLY A 25 6.52 -4.13 9.68
C GLY A 25 7.25 -3.22 8.66
N GLN A 26 7.16 -1.90 8.81
CA GLN A 26 7.71 -0.86 7.91
C GLN A 26 6.93 -0.63 6.60
N PHE A 27 5.71 -1.16 6.48
CA PHE A 27 4.85 -0.99 5.31
C PHE A 27 3.52 -0.37 5.70
N TRP A 28 2.97 0.44 4.79
CA TRP A 28 1.61 0.97 4.87
C TRP A 28 0.62 -0.07 4.32
N LEU A 29 -0.50 -0.22 5.01
CA LEU A 29 -1.54 -1.20 4.70
C LEU A 29 -2.80 -0.50 4.20
N VAL A 30 -3.65 -1.22 3.47
CA VAL A 30 -4.93 -0.68 2.99
C VAL A 30 -5.84 -0.36 4.18
N PRO A 31 -6.30 0.89 4.34
CA PRO A 31 -7.22 1.27 5.41
C PRO A 31 -8.52 0.46 5.40
N ASP A 32 -9.08 0.21 6.58
CA ASP A 32 -10.29 -0.60 6.75
C ASP A 32 -11.49 -0.03 5.99
N ASP A 33 -11.59 1.29 5.89
CA ASP A 33 -12.67 2.01 5.20
C ASP A 33 -12.56 1.99 3.67
N ARG A 34 -11.41 1.59 3.09
CA ARG A 34 -11.25 1.46 1.64
C ARG A 34 -11.68 0.09 1.13
N ASN A 35 -12.83 0.04 0.47
CA ASN A 35 -13.37 -1.18 -0.16
C ASN A 35 -13.13 -1.24 -1.68
N ASP A 36 -12.39 -0.27 -2.23
CA ASP A 36 -12.17 -0.09 -3.66
C ASP A 36 -10.80 -0.59 -4.15
N VAL A 37 -9.99 -1.17 -3.26
CA VAL A 37 -8.68 -1.78 -3.55
C VAL A 37 -8.55 -3.11 -2.80
N PRO A 38 -7.75 -4.06 -3.31
CA PRO A 38 -7.51 -5.34 -2.62
C PRO A 38 -6.93 -5.14 -1.22
N LYS A 39 -7.51 -5.80 -0.22
CA LYS A 39 -7.11 -5.65 1.20
C LYS A 39 -5.72 -6.24 1.51
N ASP A 40 -5.25 -7.15 0.66
CA ASP A 40 -3.91 -7.74 0.75
C ASP A 40 -2.82 -6.86 0.14
N ALA A 41 -3.15 -5.68 -0.39
CA ALA A 41 -2.18 -4.74 -0.88
C ALA A 41 -1.44 -4.01 0.25
N TYR A 42 -0.15 -3.77 0.06
CA TYR A 42 0.71 -3.07 1.00
C TYR A 42 1.81 -2.30 0.27
N MET A 43 2.39 -1.27 0.89
CA MET A 43 3.37 -0.43 0.20
C MET A 43 4.43 0.18 1.11
N THR A 44 5.56 0.57 0.52
CA THR A 44 6.42 1.62 1.08
C THR A 44 5.97 2.99 0.57
N ASN A 45 6.15 4.02 1.39
CA ASN A 45 5.81 5.41 1.05
C ASN A 45 6.96 6.33 1.43
N GLY A 46 7.57 6.95 0.42
CA GLY A 46 8.68 7.87 0.54
C GLY A 46 8.29 9.30 0.16
N ASN A 47 9.09 10.25 0.66
CA ASN A 47 8.89 11.67 0.42
C ASN A 47 8.78 12.01 -1.08
N ARG A 48 7.98 13.03 -1.40
CA ARG A 48 7.72 13.52 -2.76
C ARG A 48 7.09 12.48 -3.70
N GLY A 49 6.32 11.57 -3.14
CA GLY A 49 5.44 10.69 -3.91
C GLY A 49 6.13 9.45 -4.46
N GLN A 50 7.10 8.92 -3.74
CA GLN A 50 7.74 7.66 -4.11
C GLN A 50 6.99 6.50 -3.45
N PHE A 51 6.49 5.56 -4.25
CA PHE A 51 5.73 4.42 -3.76
C PHE A 51 6.16 3.14 -4.45
N THR A 52 6.25 2.07 -3.69
CA THR A 52 6.24 0.70 -4.21
C THR A 52 5.03 -0.01 -3.63
N ILE A 53 4.01 -0.22 -4.45
CA ILE A 53 2.75 -0.85 -4.07
C ILE A 53 2.78 -2.30 -4.54
N ILE A 54 2.51 -3.23 -3.63
CA ILE A 54 2.54 -4.67 -3.87
C ILE A 54 1.10 -5.17 -3.72
N VAL A 55 0.61 -5.93 -4.69
CA VAL A 55 -0.76 -6.47 -4.73
C VAL A 55 -0.69 -7.97 -5.05
N PRO A 56 -0.52 -8.83 -4.02
CA PRO A 56 -0.30 -10.26 -4.21
C PRO A 56 -1.43 -10.95 -4.98
N SER A 57 -2.69 -10.63 -4.66
CA SER A 57 -3.89 -11.16 -5.33
C SER A 57 -3.95 -10.90 -6.83
N HIS A 58 -3.15 -9.98 -7.34
CA HIS A 58 -3.06 -9.64 -8.77
C HIS A 58 -1.69 -9.93 -9.39
N ASP A 59 -0.78 -10.61 -8.67
CA ASP A 59 0.61 -10.81 -9.10
C ASP A 59 1.27 -9.51 -9.61
N LEU A 60 1.04 -8.42 -8.89
CA LEU A 60 1.32 -7.07 -9.37
C LEU A 60 2.20 -6.29 -8.40
N VAL A 61 3.20 -5.60 -8.96
CA VAL A 61 3.95 -4.56 -8.27
C VAL A 61 3.92 -3.27 -9.09
N ILE A 62 3.53 -2.17 -8.46
CA ILE A 62 3.50 -0.83 -9.05
C ILE A 62 4.60 0.01 -8.41
N VAL A 63 5.53 0.51 -9.23
CA VAL A 63 6.59 1.42 -8.78
C VAL A 63 6.35 2.81 -9.35
N ARG A 64 6.17 3.80 -8.48
CA ARG A 64 6.12 5.21 -8.83
C ARG A 64 7.31 5.93 -8.22
N ARG A 65 8.12 6.57 -9.06
CA ARG A 65 9.08 7.58 -8.62
C ARG A 65 8.47 8.96 -8.83
N GLY A 66 8.48 9.77 -7.78
CA GLY A 66 7.91 11.11 -7.78
C GLY A 66 8.94 12.18 -7.46
N LEU A 67 8.65 13.39 -7.93
CA LEU A 67 9.27 14.64 -7.50
C LEU A 67 8.14 15.67 -7.31
N ASP A 68 7.18 15.32 -6.46
CA ASP A 68 6.02 16.15 -6.20
C ASP A 68 6.41 17.34 -5.32
N TYR A 69 6.16 18.56 -5.81
CA TYR A 69 6.56 19.81 -5.15
C TYR A 69 5.49 20.44 -4.25
N GLY A 70 4.23 20.03 -4.38
CA GLY A 70 3.10 20.60 -3.65
C GLY A 70 2.53 19.68 -2.57
N GLN A 71 1.70 20.25 -1.70
CA GLN A 71 1.08 19.53 -0.57
C GLN A 71 -0.17 18.72 -0.97
N GLN A 72 -0.60 18.76 -2.24
CA GLN A 72 -1.77 18.00 -2.69
C GLN A 72 -1.61 16.49 -2.49
N GLY A 73 -0.37 16.02 -2.35
CA GLY A 73 -0.05 14.60 -2.24
C GLY A 73 -0.38 13.84 -3.53
N PHE A 74 -0.41 12.52 -3.42
CA PHE A 74 -0.81 11.66 -4.52
C PHE A 74 -1.63 10.50 -3.94
N ASP A 75 -2.80 10.22 -4.53
CA ASP A 75 -3.63 9.08 -4.09
C ASP A 75 -3.04 7.77 -4.60
N ARG A 76 -2.10 7.25 -3.81
CA ARG A 76 -1.41 5.97 -3.97
C ARG A 76 -2.37 4.77 -4.09
N TRP A 77 -3.45 4.73 -3.30
CA TRP A 77 -4.43 3.64 -3.39
C TRP A 77 -5.34 3.81 -4.61
N GLY A 78 -5.71 5.06 -4.95
CA GLY A 78 -6.39 5.38 -6.19
C GLY A 78 -5.60 4.94 -7.42
N LEU A 79 -4.28 5.14 -7.44
CA LEU A 79 -3.41 4.62 -8.51
C LEU A 79 -3.48 3.10 -8.59
N ALA A 80 -3.38 2.39 -7.47
CA ALA A 80 -3.49 0.93 -7.46
C ALA A 80 -4.82 0.47 -8.08
N ARG A 81 -5.93 1.09 -7.66
CA ARG A 81 -7.27 0.82 -8.22
C ARG A 81 -7.32 0.99 -9.73
N GLU A 82 -6.86 2.12 -10.25
CA GLU A 82 -6.96 2.41 -11.69
C GLU A 82 -6.01 1.55 -12.53
N VAL A 83 -4.83 1.19 -12.03
CA VAL A 83 -3.93 0.25 -12.72
C VAL A 83 -4.54 -1.14 -12.77
N ILE A 84 -5.08 -1.65 -11.65
CA ILE A 84 -5.73 -2.96 -11.60
C ILE A 84 -6.90 -3.03 -12.59
N LYS A 85 -7.71 -1.97 -12.71
CA LYS A 85 -8.79 -1.89 -13.71
C LYS A 85 -8.30 -1.91 -15.16
N ALA A 86 -7.08 -1.43 -15.43
CA ALA A 86 -6.56 -1.29 -16.79
C ALA A 86 -5.91 -2.57 -17.32
N ILE A 87 -5.49 -3.48 -16.44
CA ILE A 87 -4.77 -4.71 -16.79
C ILE A 87 -5.62 -5.97 -16.69
N ASN A 88 -6.86 -5.84 -16.20
CA ASN A 88 -7.89 -6.89 -16.19
C ASN A 88 -8.93 -6.60 -17.28
#